data_AF-A0A7Y6E3I5-F1
#
_entry.id   AF-A0A7Y6E3I5-F1
#
_cell.length_a   1.000
_cell.length_b   1.000
_cell.length_c   1.000
_cell.angle_alpha   90.00
_cell.angle_beta   90.00
_cell.angle_gamma   90.00
#
_symmetry.space_group_name_H-M   'P 1'
#
loop_
_entity.id
_entity.type
_entity.pdbx_description
1 polymer ?
#
loop_
_entity_poly.entity_id
_entity_poly.type
_entity_poly.pdbx_seq_one_letter_code
_entity_poly.pdbx_strand_id
1 'polypeptide(L)' 'ALRGGADDAEIAHRWRAAMATKKAGAGIDDPTFLQPARPMSAIGG' A
#
# COMPACT_ATOMS: atom_id res chain seq x y z
N ALA A 1 -3.19 -16.73 8.04
CA ALA A 1 -3.56 -16.95 6.63
C ALA A 1 -2.37 -17.44 5.83
N LEU A 2 -1.45 -16.56 5.39
CA LEU A 2 -0.35 -16.94 4.48
C LEU A 2 0.50 -18.13 4.96
N ARG A 3 0.89 -18.17 6.23
CA ARG A 3 1.65 -19.31 6.81
C ARG A 3 0.78 -20.32 7.58
N GLY A 4 -0.54 -20.18 7.46
CA GLY A 4 -1.53 -20.98 8.18
C GLY A 4 -2.39 -21.86 7.27
N GLY A 5 -2.00 -22.05 6.00
CA GLY A 5 -2.70 -22.94 5.07
C GLY A 5 -4.06 -22.44 4.58
N ALA A 6 -4.29 -21.11 4.54
CA ALA A 6 -5.49 -20.57 3.92
C ALA A 6 -5.50 -20.84 2.41
N ASP A 7 -6.68 -21.10 1.85
CA ASP A 7 -6.84 -21.23 0.41
C ASP A 7 -6.77 -19.88 -0.32
N ASP A 8 -6.66 -19.94 -1.65
CA ASP A 8 -6.53 -18.74 -2.49
C ASP A 8 -7.75 -17.82 -2.38
N ALA A 9 -8.95 -18.37 -2.20
CA ALA A 9 -10.18 -17.59 -2.10
C ALA A 9 -10.17 -16.74 -0.82
N GLU A 10 -9.75 -17.32 0.29
CA GLU A 10 -9.62 -16.63 1.57
C GLU A 10 -8.51 -15.58 1.53
N ILE A 11 -7.36 -15.90 0.94
CA ILE A 11 -6.26 -14.93 0.76
C ILE A 11 -6.74 -13.75 -0.10
N ALA A 12 -7.43 -14.02 -1.21
CA ALA A 12 -7.95 -12.99 -2.11
C ALA A 12 -9.04 -12.13 -1.44
N HIS A 13 -9.91 -12.73 -0.62
CA HIS A 13 -10.89 -11.98 0.16
C HIS A 13 -10.22 -11.01 1.14
N ARG A 14 -9.26 -11.51 1.94
CA ARG A 14 -8.52 -10.70 2.91
C ARG A 14 -7.73 -9.57 2.24
N TRP A 15 -7.09 -9.85 1.11
CA TRP A 15 -6.37 -8.84 0.34
C TRP A 15 -7.31 -7.75 -0.18
N ARG A 16 -8.45 -8.11 -0.79
CA ARG A 16 -9.46 -7.14 -1.28
C ARG A 16 -9.99 -6.27 -0.14
N ALA A 17 -10.35 -6.87 0.98
CA ALA A 17 -10.82 -6.14 2.16
C ALA A 17 -9.78 -5.13 2.66
N ALA A 18 -8.51 -5.53 2.73
CA ALA A 18 -7.43 -4.64 3.15
C ALA A 18 -7.15 -3.50 2.15
N MET A 19 -7.31 -3.74 0.85
CA MET A 19 -7.13 -2.72 -0.18
C MET A 19 -8.29 -1.73 -0.24
N ALA A 20 -9.53 -2.18 -0.04
CA ALA A 20 -10.73 -1.35 -0.14
C ALA A 20 -10.75 -0.19 0.85
N THR A 21 -10.12 -0.35 2.01
CA THR A 21 -10.06 0.70 3.06
C THR A 21 -8.94 1.73 2.83
N LYS A 22 -8.04 1.49 1.87
CA LYS A 22 -6.93 2.43 1.62
C LYS A 22 -7.43 3.69 0.94
N LYS A 23 -6.89 4.85 1.34
CA LYS A 23 -7.10 6.11 0.64
C LYS A 23 -6.51 6.03 -0.77
N ALA A 24 -7.27 6.46 -1.78
CA ALA A 24 -6.79 6.61 -3.15
C ALA A 24 -5.59 7.57 -3.20
N GLY A 25 -4.55 7.18 -3.95
CA GLY A 25 -3.32 7.98 -4.10
C GLY A 25 -2.51 8.22 -2.82
N ALA A 26 -2.93 7.71 -1.66
CA ALA A 26 -2.32 8.01 -0.36
C ALA A 26 -2.16 9.52 -0.06
N GLY A 27 -2.95 10.39 -0.72
CA GLY A 27 -2.84 11.84 -0.62
C GLY A 27 -1.72 12.47 -1.46
N ILE A 28 -1.04 11.72 -2.33
CA ILE A 28 -0.01 12.27 -3.23
C ILE A 28 -0.59 13.16 -4.33
N ASP A 29 -1.85 12.95 -4.69
CA ASP A 29 -2.57 13.74 -5.69
C ASP A 29 -3.06 15.09 -5.13
N ASP A 30 -2.85 15.35 -3.84
CA ASP A 30 -3.17 16.62 -3.20
C ASP A 30 -2.13 17.69 -3.61
N PRO A 31 -2.53 18.85 -4.15
CA PRO A 31 -1.60 19.91 -4.52
C PRO A 31 -0.74 20.45 -3.37
N THR A 32 -1.16 20.22 -2.12
CA THR A 32 -0.43 20.62 -0.92
C THR A 32 0.59 19.57 -0.44
N PHE A 33 0.66 18.40 -1.10
CA PHE A 33 1.60 17.35 -0.76
C PHE A 33 3.05 17.83 -0.96
N LEU A 34 3.82 17.87 0.13
CA LEU A 34 5.24 18.24 0.11
C LEU A 34 6.09 16.96 0.06
N GLN A 35 6.81 16.76 -1.05
CA GLN A 35 7.81 15.70 -1.12
C GLN A 35 9.00 15.99 -0.20
N PRO A 36 9.59 14.96 0.44
CA PRO A 36 10.80 15.14 1.22
C PRO A 36 11.95 15.59 0.33
N ALA A 37 12.80 16.49 0.84
CA ALA A 37 13.95 17.03 0.12
C ALA A 37 14.94 15.95 -0.34
N ARG A 38 14.97 14.79 0.34
CA ARG A 38 15.77 13.62 -0.04
C ARG A 38 14.87 12.38 -0.08
N PRO A 39 14.32 11.99 -1.24
CA PRO A 39 13.42 10.85 -1.34
C PRO A 39 14.17 9.54 -1.10
N MET A 40 13.45 8.47 -0.72
CA MET A 40 14.04 7.15 -0.49
C MET A 40 14.84 6.62 -1.69
N SER A 41 14.40 6.91 -2.92
CA SER A 41 15.12 6.55 -4.15
C SER A 41 16.52 7.17 -4.25
N ALA A 42 16.76 8.30 -3.58
CA ALA A 42 18.05 8.99 -3.55
C ALA A 42 18.96 8.54 -2.40
N ILE A 43 18.52 7.60 -1.54
CA ILE A 43 19.29 7.12 -0.39
C ILE A 43 20.21 5.96 -0.76
N GLY A 44 19.77 5.08 -1.67
CA GLY A 44 20.52 3.86 -2.05
C GLY A 44 20.89 3.86 -3.52
N GLY A 45 21.75 4.80 -3.94
CA GLY A 45 22.26 4.89 -5.31
C GLY A 45 22.70 3.55 -5.89
#